data_AF-A0A3N9URK7-F1
#
_entry.id   AF-A0A3N9URK7-F1
#
_cell.length_a   1.000
_cell.length_b   1.000
_cell.length_c   1.000
_cell.angle_alpha   90.00
_cell.angle_beta   90.00
_cell.angle_gamma   90.00
#
_symmetry.space_group_name_H-M   'P 1'
#
loop_
_entity.id
_entity.type
_entity.pdbx_description
1 polymer ?
#
loop_
_entity_poly.entity_id
_entity_poly.type
_entity_poly.pdbx_seq_one_letter_code
_entity_poly.pdbx_strand_id
1 'polypeptide(L)'
;RSCDGGTTSRWSAMQLCMTFIDAYNMCAGEAAVADLAYAAKHAAVLQMSEMLPARRARGPNNPGGLSFGFLADMVQTSRVAAADPVKVSLNVVAAGAALYDQIWLGSYMSGGVGFTQYATAAYTNDVLDDFCYYGVDFAADKFGGFAKAPKTLDIAKELATEVNAYGVEQYEAFPTLLEDHFGGSQRASVLAAASGITSAIASGHSQVGLAGWYLSMLLHKETWGRLGFFGYDLQDQCGPTNVFSYQSDEGNPVELRGANYPNYAMNVGHQGEYAGISSAAHAGRMDAFACNPLIKVTFANPGMVFDWADVRACFGKGGAREFRAAGERSLVMPAV
;
A
#
# COMPACT_ATOMS: atom_id res chain seq x y z
N ARG A 1 -9.34 -20.04 -4.06
CA ARG A 1 -9.19 -20.08 -2.58
C ARG A 1 -8.59 -21.39 -2.07
N SER A 2 -8.79 -22.54 -2.72
CA SER A 2 -8.31 -23.84 -2.23
C SER A 2 -6.79 -24.04 -2.28
N CYS A 3 -6.09 -23.30 -3.12
CA CYS A 3 -4.63 -23.31 -3.27
C CYS A 3 -4.03 -21.97 -2.81
N ASP A 4 -2.78 -21.69 -3.19
CA ASP A 4 -2.05 -20.48 -2.82
C ASP A 4 -1.75 -19.55 -4.01
N GLY A 5 -1.09 -18.41 -3.74
CA GLY A 5 -0.65 -17.46 -4.75
C GLY A 5 0.26 -18.07 -5.81
N GLY A 6 1.16 -18.99 -5.41
CA GLY A 6 2.11 -19.65 -6.31
C GLY A 6 1.45 -20.52 -7.38
N THR A 7 0.19 -20.89 -7.17
CA THR A 7 -0.61 -21.62 -8.16
C THR A 7 -0.93 -20.76 -9.39
N THR A 8 -1.04 -19.43 -9.24
CA THR A 8 -1.55 -18.52 -10.28
C THR A 8 -0.77 -18.59 -11.60
N SER A 9 0.55 -18.37 -11.56
CA SER A 9 1.39 -18.36 -12.76
C SER A 9 1.51 -19.75 -13.38
N ARG A 10 1.57 -20.79 -12.54
CA ARG A 10 1.60 -22.18 -13.00
C ARG A 10 0.33 -22.54 -13.74
N TRP A 11 -0.84 -22.28 -13.14
CA TRP A 11 -2.14 -22.52 -13.76
C TRP A 11 -2.25 -21.78 -15.09
N SER A 12 -1.94 -20.48 -15.10
CA SER A 12 -1.96 -19.66 -16.32
C SER A 12 -1.10 -20.28 -17.43
N ALA A 13 0.15 -20.62 -17.13
CA ALA A 13 1.06 -21.20 -18.11
C ALA A 13 0.56 -22.53 -18.67
N MET A 14 -0.04 -23.41 -17.85
CA MET A 14 -0.58 -24.68 -18.35
C MET A 14 -1.69 -24.44 -19.37
N GLN A 15 -2.63 -23.54 -19.06
CA GLN A 15 -3.74 -23.26 -19.97
C GLN A 15 -3.29 -22.51 -21.23
N LEU A 16 -2.31 -21.61 -21.10
CA LEU A 16 -1.70 -20.93 -22.25
C LEU A 16 -1.03 -21.94 -23.19
N CYS A 17 -0.22 -22.88 -22.68
CA CYS A 17 0.43 -23.89 -23.51
C CYS A 17 -0.60 -24.75 -24.26
N MET A 18 -1.65 -25.22 -23.57
CA MET A 18 -2.71 -26.01 -24.22
C MET A 18 -3.47 -25.20 -25.27
N THR A 19 -3.73 -23.92 -25.00
CA THR A 19 -4.39 -23.01 -25.96
C THR A 19 -3.51 -22.78 -27.19
N PHE A 20 -2.20 -22.64 -27.02
CA PHE A 20 -1.27 -22.49 -28.14
C PHE A 20 -1.21 -23.75 -29.00
N ILE A 21 -1.19 -24.93 -28.37
CA ILE A 21 -1.21 -26.21 -29.09
C ILE A 21 -2.43 -26.29 -30.01
N ASP A 22 -3.61 -25.99 -29.47
CA ASP A 22 -4.87 -26.03 -30.19
C ASP A 22 -4.96 -24.92 -31.27
N ALA A 23 -4.77 -23.67 -30.87
CA ALA A 23 -4.96 -22.50 -31.75
C ALA A 23 -3.97 -22.44 -32.92
N TYR A 24 -2.76 -22.98 -32.75
CA TYR A 24 -1.71 -22.96 -33.77
C TYR A 24 -1.43 -24.33 -34.39
N ASN A 25 -2.27 -25.35 -34.11
CA ASN A 25 -2.12 -26.72 -34.63
C ASN A 25 -0.71 -27.31 -34.39
N MET A 26 -0.14 -27.05 -33.21
CA MET A 26 1.16 -27.62 -32.84
C MET A 26 1.00 -29.10 -32.49
N CYS A 27 2.09 -29.87 -32.53
CA CYS A 27 2.07 -31.21 -32.00
C CYS A 27 1.96 -31.17 -30.46
N ALA A 28 1.00 -31.92 -29.91
CA ALA A 28 0.74 -31.96 -28.47
C ALA A 28 1.87 -32.67 -27.71
N GLY A 29 2.91 -31.91 -27.35
CA GLY A 29 4.08 -32.40 -26.61
C GLY A 29 5.39 -32.38 -27.38
N GLU A 30 5.51 -31.58 -28.45
CA GLU A 30 6.80 -31.38 -29.13
C GLU A 30 7.73 -30.40 -28.39
N ALA A 31 9.00 -30.34 -28.82
CA ALA A 31 10.04 -29.53 -28.17
C ALA A 31 9.68 -28.05 -28.05
N ALA A 32 9.02 -27.47 -29.06
CA ALA A 32 8.60 -26.06 -29.04
C ALA A 32 7.60 -25.73 -27.90
N VAL A 33 6.86 -26.72 -27.39
CA VAL A 33 5.97 -26.53 -26.23
C VAL A 33 6.78 -26.23 -24.96
N ALA A 34 8.01 -26.73 -24.84
CA ALA A 34 8.87 -26.42 -23.71
C ALA A 34 9.29 -24.94 -23.70
N ASP A 35 9.55 -24.35 -24.87
CA ASP A 35 9.89 -22.92 -24.98
C ASP A 35 8.70 -22.04 -24.58
N LEU A 36 7.47 -22.41 -24.99
CA LEU A 36 6.24 -21.74 -24.54
C LEU A 36 6.08 -21.84 -23.02
N ALA A 37 6.35 -23.02 -22.43
CA ALA A 37 6.26 -23.21 -20.99
C ALA A 37 7.30 -22.37 -20.23
N TYR A 38 8.53 -22.24 -20.75
CA TYR A 38 9.57 -21.40 -20.16
C TYR A 38 9.19 -19.91 -20.24
N ALA A 39 8.70 -19.45 -21.39
CA ALA A 39 8.20 -18.09 -21.57
C ALA A 39 7.08 -17.77 -20.58
N ALA A 40 6.04 -18.61 -20.52
CA ALA A 40 4.86 -18.38 -19.70
C ALA A 40 5.10 -18.51 -18.18
N LYS A 41 6.16 -19.21 -17.75
CA LYS A 41 6.47 -19.43 -16.32
C LYS A 41 7.64 -18.61 -15.79
N HIS A 42 8.50 -18.10 -16.67
CA HIS A 42 9.75 -17.44 -16.29
C HIS A 42 10.04 -16.21 -17.15
N ALA A 43 10.34 -16.38 -18.44
CA ALA A 43 10.93 -15.30 -19.23
C ALA A 43 9.99 -14.12 -19.55
N ALA A 44 8.67 -14.35 -19.58
CA ALA A 44 7.67 -13.34 -19.93
C ALA A 44 6.53 -13.23 -18.91
N VAL A 45 6.68 -13.82 -17.71
CA VAL A 45 5.67 -13.71 -16.66
C VAL A 45 5.97 -12.51 -15.76
N LEU A 46 4.98 -11.67 -15.55
CA LEU A 46 4.99 -10.69 -14.47
C LEU A 46 4.11 -11.21 -13.33
N GLN A 47 4.72 -11.49 -12.19
CA GLN A 47 4.00 -11.91 -10.98
C GLN A 47 3.59 -10.68 -10.17
N MET A 48 2.55 -10.83 -9.34
CA MET A 48 2.11 -9.75 -8.46
C MET A 48 3.12 -9.49 -7.34
N SER A 49 3.82 -10.54 -6.89
CA SER A 49 4.82 -10.43 -5.85
C SER A 49 5.80 -11.59 -5.86
N GLU A 50 6.99 -11.34 -5.30
CA GLU A 50 8.07 -12.32 -5.18
C GLU A 50 7.87 -13.30 -4.02
N MET A 51 8.65 -14.39 -4.05
CA MET A 51 8.70 -15.35 -2.94
C MET A 51 9.36 -14.77 -1.69
N LEU A 52 9.04 -15.34 -0.52
CA LEU A 52 9.54 -14.85 0.77
C LEU A 52 10.65 -15.72 1.38
N PRO A 53 11.56 -15.11 2.18
CA PRO A 53 12.59 -15.83 2.92
C PRO A 53 12.03 -16.87 3.89
N ALA A 54 12.86 -17.88 4.21
CA ALA A 54 12.46 -19.10 4.91
C ALA A 54 11.68 -18.88 6.22
N ARG A 55 12.04 -17.87 7.04
CA ARG A 55 11.34 -17.59 8.32
C ARG A 55 9.85 -17.29 8.12
N ARG A 56 9.48 -16.75 6.96
CA ARG A 56 8.12 -16.37 6.57
C ARG A 56 7.78 -16.96 5.19
N ALA A 57 8.23 -18.19 4.97
CA ALA A 57 8.20 -18.86 3.66
C ALA A 57 6.80 -18.82 3.02
N ARG A 58 6.73 -18.17 1.86
CA ARG A 58 5.56 -18.14 0.98
C ARG A 58 6.05 -18.11 -0.45
N GLY A 59 5.31 -18.78 -1.33
CA GLY A 59 5.50 -18.65 -2.76
C GLY A 59 5.18 -17.23 -3.24
N PRO A 60 5.36 -16.97 -4.54
CA PRO A 60 5.00 -15.67 -5.12
C PRO A 60 3.49 -15.42 -5.07
N ASN A 61 3.07 -14.21 -5.43
CA ASN A 61 1.68 -13.73 -5.36
C ASN A 61 1.05 -13.78 -3.95
N ASN A 62 1.88 -13.67 -2.90
CA ASN A 62 1.43 -13.46 -1.52
C ASN A 62 1.68 -12.00 -1.08
N PRO A 63 0.89 -11.45 -0.14
CA PRO A 63 0.99 -10.04 0.26
C PRO A 63 2.38 -9.61 0.70
N GLY A 64 3.11 -10.46 1.42
CA GLY A 64 4.42 -10.11 1.96
C GLY A 64 5.49 -9.75 0.91
N GLY A 65 5.34 -10.23 -0.33
CA GLY A 65 6.26 -9.93 -1.42
C GLY A 65 5.80 -8.79 -2.34
N LEU A 66 4.61 -8.23 -2.10
CA LEU A 66 4.02 -7.18 -2.94
C LEU A 66 4.68 -5.85 -2.58
N SER A 67 5.28 -5.19 -3.58
CA SER A 67 5.88 -3.86 -3.38
C SER A 67 4.80 -2.80 -3.22
N PHE A 68 5.17 -1.72 -2.52
CA PHE A 68 4.28 -0.58 -2.31
C PHE A 68 3.89 0.10 -3.62
N GLY A 69 4.83 0.19 -4.57
CA GLY A 69 4.57 0.71 -5.91
C GLY A 69 3.58 -0.16 -6.70
N PHE A 70 3.68 -1.49 -6.62
CA PHE A 70 2.72 -2.38 -7.28
C PHE A 70 1.33 -2.24 -6.68
N LEU A 71 1.21 -2.13 -5.35
CA LEU A 71 -0.09 -1.88 -4.73
C LEU A 71 -0.68 -0.53 -5.17
N ALA A 72 0.13 0.53 -5.21
CA ALA A 72 -0.29 1.83 -5.75
C ALA A 72 -0.76 1.72 -7.21
N ASP A 73 -0.16 0.83 -7.99
CA ASP A 73 -0.56 0.59 -9.37
C ASP A 73 -1.83 -0.25 -9.52
N MET A 74 -2.08 -1.18 -8.61
CA MET A 74 -3.32 -1.96 -8.56
C MET A 74 -4.53 -1.05 -8.36
N VAL A 75 -4.45 -0.08 -7.45
CA VAL A 75 -5.53 0.87 -7.18
C VAL A 75 -5.75 1.81 -8.36
N GLN A 76 -7.00 1.99 -8.76
CA GLN A 76 -7.40 2.67 -10.00
C GLN A 76 -7.97 4.07 -9.77
N THR A 77 -7.94 4.59 -8.54
CA THR A 77 -8.39 5.96 -8.25
C THR A 77 -7.64 7.01 -9.08
N SER A 78 -6.35 6.77 -9.38
CA SER A 78 -5.51 7.66 -10.20
C SER A 78 -6.06 7.92 -11.60
N ARG A 79 -6.83 6.99 -12.19
CA ARG A 79 -7.41 7.18 -13.53
C ARG A 79 -8.83 7.79 -13.54
N VAL A 80 -9.48 7.90 -12.36
CA VAL A 80 -10.85 8.45 -12.24
C VAL A 80 -10.91 9.76 -11.48
N ALA A 81 -9.92 10.04 -10.62
CA ALA A 81 -9.85 11.23 -9.78
C ALA A 81 -8.44 11.84 -9.80
N ALA A 82 -7.78 11.87 -10.96
CA ALA A 82 -6.39 12.29 -11.11
C ALA A 82 -6.10 13.70 -10.57
N ALA A 83 -7.08 14.61 -10.63
CA ALA A 83 -6.94 15.99 -10.17
C ALA A 83 -6.88 16.13 -8.63
N ASP A 84 -7.19 15.06 -7.90
CA ASP A 84 -7.22 15.03 -6.43
C ASP A 84 -6.15 14.05 -5.91
N PRO A 85 -4.91 14.52 -5.73
CA PRO A 85 -3.80 13.64 -5.34
C PRO A 85 -3.96 13.10 -3.92
N VAL A 86 -4.70 13.78 -3.05
CA VAL A 86 -5.01 13.30 -1.70
C VAL A 86 -5.92 12.08 -1.80
N LYS A 87 -7.06 12.19 -2.50
CA LYS A 87 -7.99 11.07 -2.69
C LYS A 87 -7.34 9.87 -3.37
N VAL A 88 -6.47 10.09 -4.34
CA VAL A 88 -5.69 9.02 -5.00
C VAL A 88 -4.82 8.29 -3.96
N SER A 89 -4.05 9.04 -3.17
CA SER A 89 -3.16 8.48 -2.15
C SER A 89 -3.92 7.73 -1.07
N LEU A 90 -5.04 8.27 -0.58
CA LEU A 90 -5.81 7.68 0.51
C LEU A 90 -6.56 6.40 0.11
N ASN A 91 -6.95 6.26 -1.16
CA ASN A 91 -7.46 4.97 -1.65
C ASN A 91 -6.36 3.90 -1.69
N VAL A 92 -5.10 4.29 -1.95
CA VAL A 92 -3.96 3.38 -1.83
C VAL A 92 -3.68 3.03 -0.37
N VAL A 93 -3.75 4.00 0.55
CA VAL A 93 -3.67 3.75 1.99
C VAL A 93 -4.74 2.75 2.42
N ALA A 94 -6.00 2.97 2.04
CA ALA A 94 -7.09 2.06 2.39
C ALA A 94 -6.85 0.62 1.88
N ALA A 95 -6.46 0.47 0.61
CA ALA A 95 -6.14 -0.85 0.04
C ALA A 95 -4.97 -1.51 0.79
N GLY A 96 -3.95 -0.72 1.12
CA GLY A 96 -2.75 -1.19 1.79
C GLY A 96 -2.98 -1.55 3.25
N ALA A 97 -3.68 -0.72 4.01
CA ALA A 97 -4.00 -0.99 5.40
C ALA A 97 -4.83 -2.28 5.52
N ALA A 98 -5.83 -2.47 4.64
CA ALA A 98 -6.60 -3.70 4.62
C ALA A 98 -5.77 -4.93 4.25
N LEU A 99 -4.96 -4.84 3.19
CA LEU A 99 -4.17 -5.97 2.70
C LEU A 99 -3.01 -6.32 3.63
N TYR A 100 -2.24 -5.32 4.04
CA TYR A 100 -1.01 -5.50 4.80
C TYR A 100 -1.27 -5.68 6.30
N ASP A 101 -2.15 -4.89 6.91
CA ASP A 101 -2.36 -5.01 8.35
C ASP A 101 -3.41 -6.07 8.69
N GLN A 102 -4.57 -6.07 8.02
CA GLN A 102 -5.65 -6.99 8.39
C GLN A 102 -5.40 -8.41 7.87
N ILE A 103 -5.04 -8.55 6.59
CA ILE A 103 -4.86 -9.86 5.97
C ILE A 103 -3.43 -10.38 6.21
N TRP A 104 -2.41 -9.63 5.85
CA TRP A 104 -1.03 -10.12 5.93
C TRP A 104 -0.54 -10.24 7.37
N LEU A 105 -0.39 -9.13 8.09
CA LEU A 105 0.10 -9.13 9.46
C LEU A 105 -0.92 -9.78 10.41
N GLY A 106 -2.19 -9.42 10.28
CA GLY A 106 -3.28 -9.83 11.17
C GLY A 106 -3.81 -11.25 10.97
N SER A 107 -3.39 -11.92 9.90
CA SER A 107 -3.76 -13.32 9.66
C SER A 107 -2.57 -14.19 9.24
N TYR A 108 -1.92 -13.89 8.12
CA TYR A 108 -0.83 -14.73 7.62
C TYR A 108 0.37 -14.84 8.57
N MET A 109 0.67 -13.75 9.28
CA MET A 109 1.83 -13.65 10.18
C MET A 109 1.45 -13.70 11.67
N SER A 110 0.15 -13.74 12.00
CA SER A 110 -0.34 -13.87 13.37
C SER A 110 -1.64 -14.70 13.44
N GLY A 111 -2.81 -14.07 13.37
CA GLY A 111 -4.14 -14.70 13.45
C GLY A 111 -4.92 -14.33 14.73
N GLY A 112 -6.14 -14.85 14.82
CA GLY A 112 -7.07 -14.58 15.94
C GLY A 112 -8.01 -13.42 15.64
N VAL A 113 -8.26 -12.57 16.63
CA VAL A 113 -9.07 -11.33 16.46
C VAL A 113 -8.45 -10.42 15.39
N GLY A 114 -7.12 -10.39 15.31
CA GLY A 114 -6.39 -9.66 14.29
C GLY A 114 -6.33 -8.16 14.54
N PHE A 115 -6.14 -7.41 13.46
CA PHE A 115 -5.67 -6.01 13.49
C PHE A 115 -6.63 -5.04 12.81
N THR A 116 -7.94 -5.30 12.90
CA THR A 116 -8.97 -4.48 12.24
C THR A 116 -8.82 -3.01 12.56
N GLN A 117 -8.75 -2.64 13.85
CA GLN A 117 -8.74 -1.24 14.25
C GLN A 117 -7.40 -0.54 14.04
N TYR A 118 -6.28 -1.28 13.92
CA TYR A 118 -5.03 -0.68 13.44
C TYR A 118 -5.19 -0.16 12.01
N ALA A 119 -5.82 -0.97 11.15
CA ALA A 119 -6.03 -0.62 9.76
C ALA A 119 -7.14 0.42 9.55
N THR A 120 -8.29 0.28 10.22
CA THR A 120 -9.45 1.16 9.99
C THR A 120 -9.15 2.61 10.31
N ALA A 121 -8.28 2.89 11.28
CA ALA A 121 -7.84 4.25 11.60
C ALA A 121 -7.31 5.03 10.37
N ALA A 122 -6.77 4.33 9.37
CA ALA A 122 -6.25 4.92 8.15
C ALA A 122 -7.30 5.08 7.02
N TYR A 123 -8.54 4.60 7.20
CA TYR A 123 -9.58 4.66 6.16
C TYR A 123 -11.01 4.91 6.67
N THR A 124 -11.20 5.25 7.95
CA THR A 124 -12.51 5.56 8.54
C THR A 124 -12.56 6.96 9.13
N ASN A 125 -13.78 7.48 9.28
CA ASN A 125 -14.11 8.72 9.99
C ASN A 125 -13.45 9.99 9.40
N ASP A 126 -12.90 9.89 8.18
CA ASP A 126 -12.23 10.97 7.45
C ASP A 126 -11.12 11.70 8.23
N VAL A 127 -10.56 11.06 9.27
CA VAL A 127 -9.51 11.66 10.12
C VAL A 127 -8.22 11.85 9.32
N LEU A 128 -7.76 10.78 8.65
CA LEU A 128 -6.57 10.88 7.80
C LEU A 128 -6.82 11.78 6.58
N ASP A 129 -8.06 11.78 6.06
CA ASP A 129 -8.47 12.68 4.98
C ASP A 129 -8.27 14.14 5.41
N ASP A 130 -8.84 14.57 6.54
CA ASP A 130 -8.70 15.92 7.08
C ASP A 130 -7.24 16.36 7.18
N PHE A 131 -6.40 15.54 7.79
CA PHE A 131 -4.99 15.89 8.03
C PHE A 131 -4.20 15.98 6.72
N CYS A 132 -4.50 15.11 5.74
CA CYS A 132 -3.85 15.16 4.44
C CYS A 132 -4.30 16.39 3.62
N TYR A 133 -5.59 16.72 3.63
CA TYR A 133 -6.09 17.91 2.91
C TYR A 133 -5.50 19.19 3.51
N TYR A 134 -5.48 19.32 4.85
CA TYR A 134 -4.81 20.45 5.52
C TYR A 134 -3.37 20.61 5.03
N GLY A 135 -2.57 19.54 5.12
CA GLY A 135 -1.15 19.62 4.78
C GLY A 135 -0.90 19.91 3.30
N VAL A 136 -1.68 19.31 2.40
CA VAL A 136 -1.55 19.53 0.96
C VAL A 136 -1.98 20.94 0.57
N ASP A 137 -3.04 21.49 1.15
CA ASP A 137 -3.47 22.86 0.91
C ASP A 137 -2.40 23.86 1.40
N PHE A 138 -1.88 23.66 2.63
CA PHE A 138 -0.78 24.45 3.17
C PHE A 138 0.45 24.44 2.24
N ALA A 139 0.86 23.26 1.78
CA ALA A 139 2.00 23.13 0.88
C ALA A 139 1.72 23.73 -0.52
N ALA A 140 0.52 23.55 -1.05
CA ALA A 140 0.14 24.09 -2.36
C ALA A 140 0.13 25.61 -2.35
N ASP A 141 -0.40 26.24 -1.30
CA ASP A 141 -0.37 27.70 -1.12
C ASP A 141 1.06 28.22 -1.02
N LYS A 142 1.93 27.51 -0.29
CA LYS A 142 3.32 27.91 -0.09
C LYS A 142 4.19 27.78 -1.35
N PHE A 143 4.03 26.70 -2.11
CA PHE A 143 4.91 26.38 -3.25
C PHE A 143 4.28 26.66 -4.62
N GLY A 144 3.04 27.15 -4.68
CA GLY A 144 2.33 27.44 -5.92
C GLY A 144 1.84 26.19 -6.65
N GLY A 145 1.40 25.18 -5.90
CA GLY A 145 0.83 23.93 -6.40
C GLY A 145 1.65 22.67 -6.12
N PHE A 146 1.18 21.55 -6.65
CA PHE A 146 1.76 20.22 -6.39
C PHE A 146 3.08 19.99 -7.15
N ALA A 147 3.95 19.17 -6.56
CA ALA A 147 5.27 18.82 -7.08
C ALA A 147 6.19 20.03 -7.40
N LYS A 148 5.95 21.18 -6.76
CA LYS A 148 6.74 22.42 -6.93
C LYS A 148 7.79 22.63 -5.86
N ALA A 149 7.66 22.00 -4.69
CA ALA A 149 8.64 22.13 -3.63
C ALA A 149 9.99 21.50 -4.02
N PRO A 150 11.12 22.06 -3.54
CA PRO A 150 12.42 21.42 -3.67
C PRO A 150 12.45 19.98 -3.12
N LYS A 151 13.24 19.10 -3.73
CA LYS A 151 13.36 17.70 -3.32
C LYS A 151 14.48 17.52 -2.30
N THR A 152 14.35 18.18 -1.16
CA THR A 152 15.38 18.21 -0.11
C THR A 152 14.87 17.70 1.22
N LEU A 153 15.79 17.28 2.08
CA LEU A 153 15.46 16.90 3.46
C LEU A 153 14.84 18.05 4.25
N ASP A 154 15.22 19.30 3.96
CA ASP A 154 14.68 20.46 4.67
C ASP A 154 13.20 20.68 4.36
N ILE A 155 12.74 20.37 3.13
CA ILE A 155 11.32 20.38 2.80
C ILE A 155 10.56 19.30 3.56
N ALA A 156 11.12 18.09 3.68
CA ALA A 156 10.52 17.05 4.52
C ALA A 156 10.42 17.50 5.98
N LYS A 157 11.46 18.16 6.50
CA LYS A 157 11.45 18.66 7.88
C LYS A 157 10.36 19.70 8.11
N GLU A 158 10.31 20.70 7.24
CA GLU A 158 9.35 21.78 7.35
C GLU A 158 7.91 21.28 7.29
N LEU A 159 7.58 20.51 6.25
CA LEU A 159 6.21 20.03 6.02
C LEU A 159 5.77 19.02 7.07
N ALA A 160 6.64 18.07 7.45
CA ALA A 160 6.29 17.11 8.48
C ALA A 160 6.15 17.75 9.87
N THR A 161 6.94 18.79 10.19
CA THR A 161 6.75 19.52 11.45
C THR A 161 5.39 20.22 11.49
N GLU A 162 5.02 20.93 10.43
CA GLU A 162 3.73 21.63 10.34
C GLU A 162 2.54 20.67 10.43
N VAL A 163 2.51 19.65 9.57
CA VAL A 163 1.37 18.72 9.48
C VAL A 163 1.26 17.85 10.73
N ASN A 164 2.38 17.45 11.32
CA ASN A 164 2.36 16.71 12.58
C ASN A 164 1.81 17.57 13.72
N ALA A 165 2.20 18.84 13.81
CA ALA A 165 1.67 19.76 14.82
C ALA A 165 0.15 19.93 14.67
N TYR A 166 -0.34 20.18 13.45
CA TYR A 166 -1.78 20.28 13.18
C TYR A 166 -2.54 19.04 13.65
N GLY A 167 -2.11 17.85 13.25
CA GLY A 167 -2.82 16.62 13.63
C GLY A 167 -2.76 16.33 15.12
N VAL A 168 -1.63 16.65 15.79
CA VAL A 168 -1.52 16.57 17.25
C VAL A 168 -2.53 17.49 17.92
N GLU A 169 -2.63 18.75 17.45
CA GLU A 169 -3.60 19.71 17.95
C GLU A 169 -5.04 19.23 17.76
N GLN A 170 -5.37 18.54 16.65
CA GLN A 170 -6.70 17.97 16.45
C GLN A 170 -7.04 16.91 17.52
N TYR A 171 -6.11 16.00 17.83
CA TYR A 171 -6.33 15.02 18.91
C TYR A 171 -6.44 15.67 20.29
N GLU A 172 -5.74 16.78 20.54
CA GLU A 172 -5.82 17.51 21.81
C GLU A 172 -7.09 18.35 21.94
N ALA A 173 -7.52 19.00 20.85
CA ALA A 173 -8.68 19.86 20.81
C ALA A 173 -10.01 19.09 20.80
N PHE A 174 -10.03 17.88 20.23
CA PHE A 174 -11.22 17.05 20.11
C PHE A 174 -11.07 15.73 20.88
N PRO A 175 -11.45 15.67 22.18
CA PRO A 175 -11.31 14.47 22.98
C PRO A 175 -11.98 13.22 22.40
N THR A 176 -13.09 13.40 21.65
CA THR A 176 -13.77 12.29 20.95
C THR A 176 -12.92 11.69 19.84
N LEU A 177 -12.07 12.49 19.18
CA LEU A 177 -11.13 12.01 18.17
C LEU A 177 -10.01 11.19 18.83
N LEU A 178 -9.51 11.65 19.98
CA LEU A 178 -8.54 10.90 20.77
C LEU A 178 -9.13 9.58 21.33
N GLU A 179 -10.42 9.57 21.67
CA GLU A 179 -11.15 8.37 22.09
C GLU A 179 -11.38 7.39 20.93
N ASP A 180 -11.74 7.88 19.75
CA ASP A 180 -11.93 7.05 18.55
C ASP A 180 -10.62 6.37 18.13
N HIS A 181 -9.54 7.14 18.04
CA HIS A 181 -8.18 6.60 17.87
C HIS A 181 -7.51 6.38 19.23
N PHE A 182 -8.12 5.56 20.09
CA PHE A 182 -7.65 5.27 21.45
C PHE A 182 -6.21 4.70 21.48
N GLY A 183 -5.83 3.93 20.45
CA GLY A 183 -4.52 3.30 20.34
C GLY A 183 -3.45 4.28 19.86
N GLY A 184 -2.34 4.38 20.60
CA GLY A 184 -1.22 5.25 20.21
C GLY A 184 -0.68 4.97 18.81
N SER A 185 -0.62 3.70 18.40
CA SER A 185 -0.18 3.29 17.06
C SER A 185 -1.09 3.77 15.94
N GLN A 186 -2.40 3.87 16.19
CA GLN A 186 -3.36 4.40 15.21
C GLN A 186 -3.06 5.88 14.95
N ARG A 187 -2.89 6.64 16.03
CA ARG A 187 -2.53 8.07 15.95
C ARG A 187 -1.17 8.27 15.31
N ALA A 188 -0.18 7.46 15.66
CA ALA A 188 1.17 7.53 15.09
C ALA A 188 1.14 7.29 13.58
N SER A 189 0.43 6.25 13.13
CA SER A 189 0.26 5.96 11.71
C SER A 189 -0.41 7.12 10.98
N VAL A 190 -1.54 7.63 11.50
CA VAL A 190 -2.32 8.70 10.85
C VAL A 190 -1.54 10.01 10.75
N LEU A 191 -0.85 10.42 11.82
CA LEU A 191 -0.03 11.65 11.83
C LEU A 191 1.14 11.56 10.84
N ALA A 192 1.83 10.43 10.83
CA ALA A 192 2.97 10.21 9.96
C ALA A 192 2.55 10.02 8.50
N ALA A 193 1.40 9.39 8.24
CA ALA A 193 0.83 9.26 6.91
C ALA A 193 0.52 10.64 6.31
N ALA A 194 -0.16 11.51 7.06
CA ALA A 194 -0.47 12.86 6.62
C ALA A 194 0.80 13.67 6.32
N SER A 195 1.79 13.59 7.23
CA SER A 195 3.09 14.26 7.08
C SER A 195 3.86 13.78 5.85
N GLY A 196 3.90 12.46 5.64
CA GLY A 196 4.60 11.84 4.51
C GLY A 196 3.90 12.06 3.16
N ILE A 197 2.57 11.94 3.11
CA ILE A 197 1.77 12.19 1.91
C ILE A 197 1.89 13.66 1.49
N THR A 198 1.78 14.59 2.44
CA THR A 198 1.98 16.02 2.18
C THR A 198 3.36 16.29 1.59
N SER A 199 4.41 15.78 2.25
CA SER A 199 5.79 15.96 1.80
C SER A 199 6.04 15.35 0.41
N ALA A 200 5.43 14.20 0.12
CA ALA A 200 5.52 13.54 -1.18
C ALA A 200 4.79 14.31 -2.29
N ILE A 201 3.56 14.77 -2.06
CA ILE A 201 2.77 15.56 -3.03
C ILE A 201 3.45 16.90 -3.30
N ALA A 202 3.90 17.61 -2.26
CA ALA A 202 4.52 18.92 -2.40
C ALA A 202 5.80 18.87 -3.26
N SER A 203 6.66 17.87 -3.02
CA SER A 203 7.96 17.72 -3.68
C SER A 203 7.93 16.89 -4.97
N GLY A 204 6.88 16.08 -5.15
CA GLY A 204 6.81 15.07 -6.19
C GLY A 204 7.90 14.00 -6.03
N HIS A 205 8.24 13.61 -4.80
CA HIS A 205 9.31 12.63 -4.53
C HIS A 205 9.04 11.79 -3.28
N SER A 206 8.87 10.48 -3.46
CA SER A 206 8.46 9.56 -2.39
C SER A 206 9.45 9.45 -1.23
N GLN A 207 10.76 9.52 -1.49
CA GLN A 207 11.78 9.50 -0.42
C GLN A 207 11.76 10.76 0.46
N VAL A 208 11.32 11.91 -0.07
CA VAL A 208 11.07 13.11 0.74
C VAL A 208 9.84 12.87 1.62
N GLY A 209 8.81 12.24 1.05
CA GLY A 209 7.67 11.73 1.81
C GLY A 209 8.04 10.79 2.95
N LEU A 210 8.89 9.79 2.68
CA LEU A 210 9.32 8.83 3.68
C LEU A 210 10.20 9.47 4.77
N ALA A 211 11.02 10.46 4.42
CA ALA A 211 11.72 11.27 5.42
C ALA A 211 10.74 12.05 6.30
N GLY A 212 9.66 12.58 5.72
CA GLY A 212 8.59 13.26 6.46
C GLY A 212 7.84 12.35 7.43
N TRP A 213 7.54 11.10 7.02
CA TRP A 213 6.98 10.07 7.90
C TRP A 213 7.84 9.87 9.15
N TYR A 214 9.14 9.62 8.97
CA TYR A 214 10.01 9.33 10.11
C TYR A 214 10.22 10.53 11.03
N LEU A 215 10.25 11.76 10.48
CA LEU A 215 10.30 12.94 11.35
C LEU A 215 9.02 13.08 12.17
N SER A 216 7.84 12.86 11.58
CA SER A 216 6.56 12.91 12.31
C SER A 216 6.56 11.93 13.49
N MET A 217 7.07 10.71 13.30
CA MET A 217 7.19 9.74 14.39
C MET A 217 8.06 10.24 15.54
N LEU A 218 9.20 10.87 15.23
CA LEU A 218 10.10 11.43 16.24
C LEU A 218 9.44 12.61 16.97
N LEU A 219 8.81 13.53 16.25
CA LEU A 219 8.13 14.68 16.83
C LEU A 219 6.99 14.24 17.76
N HIS A 220 6.10 13.36 17.28
CA HIS A 220 5.00 12.82 18.07
C HIS A 220 5.50 12.20 19.37
N LYS A 221 6.54 11.35 19.31
CA LYS A 221 7.11 10.70 20.49
C LYS A 221 7.55 11.71 21.55
N GLU A 222 8.22 12.78 21.13
CA GLU A 222 8.67 13.85 22.04
C GLU A 222 7.51 14.72 22.54
N THR A 223 6.49 14.99 21.71
CA THR A 223 5.34 15.83 22.08
C THR A 223 4.50 15.20 23.19
N TRP A 224 4.18 13.90 23.10
CA TRP A 224 3.29 13.23 24.05
C TRP A 224 3.99 12.29 25.04
N GLY A 225 5.31 12.11 24.92
CA GLY A 225 6.06 11.12 25.70
C GLY A 225 5.62 9.67 25.45
N ARG A 226 4.92 9.43 24.34
CA ARG A 226 4.39 8.12 23.90
C ARG A 226 4.26 8.10 22.38
N LEU A 227 4.22 6.91 21.81
CA LEU A 227 3.99 6.71 20.37
C LEU A 227 3.01 5.54 20.16
N GLY A 228 3.51 4.35 19.78
CA GLY A 228 2.70 3.16 19.53
C GLY A 228 2.91 2.03 20.54
N PHE A 229 2.54 0.82 20.14
CA PHE A 229 2.72 -0.40 20.92
C PHE A 229 4.21 -0.77 21.08
N PHE A 230 4.50 -1.80 21.89
CA PHE A 230 5.86 -2.31 22.08
C PHE A 230 6.49 -2.74 20.75
N GLY A 231 7.53 -2.03 20.31
CA GLY A 231 8.24 -2.32 19.07
C GLY A 231 7.58 -1.75 17.82
N TYR A 232 6.54 -0.91 17.96
CA TYR A 232 5.95 -0.15 16.86
C TYR A 232 7.05 0.62 16.08
N ASP A 233 7.91 1.33 16.81
CA ASP A 233 8.94 2.21 16.26
C ASP A 233 10.24 1.50 15.85
N LEU A 234 10.26 0.17 15.72
CA LEU A 234 11.45 -0.53 15.23
C LEU A 234 11.93 0.07 13.89
N GLN A 235 11.00 0.21 12.95
CA GLN A 235 11.32 0.78 11.65
C GLN A 235 11.47 2.29 11.69
N ASP A 236 10.81 2.98 12.62
CA ASP A 236 10.89 4.43 12.70
C ASP A 236 12.18 4.93 13.35
N GLN A 237 12.79 4.14 14.24
CA GLN A 237 14.13 4.41 14.77
C GLN A 237 15.23 4.10 13.73
N CYS A 238 15.05 3.05 12.91
CA CYS A 238 15.95 2.76 11.78
C CYS A 238 15.74 3.70 10.58
N GLY A 239 14.57 4.35 10.52
CA GLY A 239 14.09 5.09 9.35
C GLY A 239 15.04 6.20 8.91
N PRO A 240 15.41 7.16 9.77
CA PRO A 240 16.24 8.31 9.39
C PRO A 240 17.57 7.94 8.73
N THR A 241 18.20 6.83 9.12
CA THR A 241 19.45 6.36 8.50
C THR A 241 19.20 5.61 7.19
N ASN A 242 18.06 4.94 7.06
CA ASN A 242 17.77 4.02 5.96
C ASN A 242 16.96 4.64 4.81
N VAL A 243 16.40 5.85 4.95
CA VAL A 243 15.69 6.53 3.83
C VAL A 243 16.62 6.72 2.64
N PHE A 244 17.80 7.30 2.87
CA PHE A 244 18.77 7.63 1.82
C PHE A 244 20.01 6.74 1.82
N SER A 245 19.98 5.62 2.56
CA SER A 245 21.04 4.62 2.50
C SER A 245 21.11 4.00 1.10
N TYR A 246 22.30 3.53 0.75
CA TYR A 246 22.58 2.76 -0.46
C TYR A 246 23.22 1.40 -0.13
N GLN A 247 23.26 1.03 1.16
CA GLN A 247 23.79 -0.25 1.60
C GLN A 247 22.85 -1.40 1.21
N SER A 248 23.38 -2.62 1.22
CA SER A 248 22.78 -3.84 0.66
C SER A 248 21.28 -4.01 0.92
N ASP A 249 20.88 -4.01 2.18
CA ASP A 249 19.54 -4.34 2.66
C ASP A 249 18.87 -3.16 3.39
N GLU A 250 19.48 -1.97 3.27
CA GLU A 250 18.96 -0.71 3.79
C GLU A 250 18.44 0.20 2.66
N GLY A 251 19.18 0.29 1.55
CA GLY A 251 18.92 1.26 0.49
C GLY A 251 17.95 0.75 -0.56
N ASN A 252 16.77 1.34 -0.65
CA ASN A 252 15.84 1.10 -1.76
C ASN A 252 14.84 2.27 -1.93
N PRO A 253 14.47 2.69 -3.16
CA PRO A 253 13.35 3.60 -3.38
C PRO A 253 12.04 3.08 -2.77
N VAL A 254 11.18 3.98 -2.28
CA VAL A 254 9.96 3.62 -1.51
C VAL A 254 9.05 2.69 -2.33
N GLU A 255 8.91 2.96 -3.62
CA GLU A 255 8.10 2.21 -4.57
C GLU A 255 8.52 0.74 -4.67
N LEU A 256 9.81 0.46 -4.46
CA LEU A 256 10.41 -0.88 -4.51
C LEU A 256 10.51 -1.55 -3.14
N ARG A 257 10.25 -0.81 -2.05
CA ARG A 257 10.09 -1.41 -0.72
C ARG A 257 8.77 -2.16 -0.66
N GLY A 258 8.59 -2.90 0.43
CA GLY A 258 7.39 -3.68 0.67
C GLY A 258 7.47 -4.35 2.04
N ALA A 259 6.51 -5.22 2.32
CA ALA A 259 6.44 -5.98 3.56
C ALA A 259 7.62 -6.95 3.78
N ASN A 260 8.51 -7.14 2.80
CA ASN A 260 9.72 -7.92 2.94
C ASN A 260 11.00 -7.08 3.14
N TYR A 261 10.94 -5.74 3.01
CA TYR A 261 12.05 -4.87 3.36
C TYR A 261 12.38 -5.05 4.86
N PRO A 262 13.66 -5.21 5.28
CA PRO A 262 13.99 -5.81 6.57
C PRO A 262 13.32 -5.15 7.78
N ASN A 263 13.32 -3.82 7.84
CA ASN A 263 12.70 -3.11 8.98
C ASN A 263 11.17 -3.20 8.97
N TYR A 264 10.54 -3.43 7.82
CA TYR A 264 9.07 -3.31 7.68
C TYR A 264 8.35 -4.63 7.88
N ALA A 265 9.08 -5.73 8.10
CA ALA A 265 8.53 -7.07 7.95
C ALA A 265 7.66 -7.60 9.10
N MET A 266 7.32 -6.75 10.08
CA MET A 266 6.78 -7.22 11.36
C MET A 266 5.61 -6.40 11.92
N ASN A 267 5.56 -5.09 11.67
CA ASN A 267 4.74 -4.18 12.47
C ASN A 267 3.58 -3.57 11.66
N VAL A 268 2.41 -3.47 12.29
CA VAL A 268 1.19 -2.82 11.77
C VAL A 268 1.31 -1.30 11.81
N GLY A 269 0.45 -0.59 11.08
CA GLY A 269 0.33 0.88 11.05
C GLY A 269 1.44 1.56 10.26
N HIS A 270 1.92 0.92 9.19
CA HIS A 270 3.00 1.47 8.37
C HIS A 270 2.89 1.07 6.89
N GLN A 271 2.70 -0.22 6.60
CA GLN A 271 2.86 -0.75 5.24
C GLN A 271 1.82 -0.18 4.26
N GLY A 272 0.58 0.04 4.71
CA GLY A 272 -0.45 0.63 3.86
C GLY A 272 -0.20 2.11 3.60
N GLU A 273 0.27 2.80 4.63
CA GLU A 273 0.60 4.22 4.61
C GLU A 273 1.81 4.50 3.73
N TYR A 274 2.83 3.65 3.75
CA TYR A 274 3.96 3.71 2.81
C TYR A 274 3.54 3.52 1.36
N ALA A 275 2.55 2.67 1.09
CA ALA A 275 1.97 2.57 -0.25
C ALA A 275 1.24 3.87 -0.64
N GLY A 276 0.55 4.50 0.31
CA GLY A 276 0.01 5.86 0.15
C GLY A 276 1.08 6.88 -0.21
N ILE A 277 2.20 6.93 0.54
CA ILE A 277 3.33 7.85 0.29
C ILE A 277 3.98 7.59 -1.07
N SER A 278 4.14 6.32 -1.44
CA SER A 278 4.58 5.90 -2.77
C SER A 278 3.66 6.48 -3.84
N SER A 279 2.34 6.31 -3.71
CA SER A 279 1.36 6.87 -4.64
C SER A 279 1.34 8.41 -4.65
N ALA A 280 1.56 9.05 -3.52
CA ALA A 280 1.41 10.49 -3.32
C ALA A 280 2.35 11.32 -4.19
N ALA A 281 3.61 10.89 -4.31
CA ALA A 281 4.59 11.56 -5.16
C ALA A 281 4.16 11.56 -6.64
N HIS A 282 3.66 10.42 -7.11
CA HIS A 282 3.21 10.23 -8.49
C HIS A 282 1.89 10.94 -8.77
N ALA A 283 0.96 10.91 -7.82
CA ALA A 283 -0.30 11.63 -7.92
C ALA A 283 -0.06 13.15 -8.01
N GLY A 284 0.81 13.71 -7.16
CA GLY A 284 1.19 15.13 -7.24
C GLY A 284 1.86 15.54 -8.56
N ARG A 285 2.49 14.58 -9.25
CA ARG A 285 3.11 14.76 -10.57
C ARG A 285 2.18 14.49 -11.75
N MET A 286 0.97 13.97 -11.50
CA MET A 286 0.05 13.46 -12.52
C MET A 286 0.64 12.31 -13.35
N ASP A 287 1.52 11.50 -12.75
CA ASP A 287 2.05 10.31 -13.41
C ASP A 287 0.95 9.23 -13.54
N ALA A 288 0.94 8.48 -14.65
CA ALA A 288 -0.09 7.47 -14.92
C ALA A 288 0.04 6.21 -14.02
N PHE A 289 1.25 5.94 -13.52
CA PHE A 289 1.60 4.78 -12.70
C PHE A 289 2.74 5.15 -11.75
N ALA A 290 2.92 4.39 -10.67
CA ALA A 290 3.96 4.59 -9.67
C ALA A 290 5.22 3.76 -9.96
N CYS A 291 5.06 2.46 -10.27
CA CYS A 291 6.20 1.55 -10.42
C CYS A 291 6.17 0.73 -11.71
N ASN A 292 5.01 0.17 -12.09
CA ASN A 292 4.89 -0.73 -13.21
C ASN A 292 3.62 -0.46 -14.04
N PRO A 293 3.75 -0.01 -15.30
CA PRO A 293 2.60 0.32 -16.14
C PRO A 293 1.77 -0.92 -16.51
N LEU A 294 2.37 -2.11 -16.57
CA LEU A 294 1.63 -3.35 -16.87
C LEU A 294 0.68 -3.71 -15.73
N ILE A 295 1.11 -3.54 -14.48
CA ILE A 295 0.23 -3.73 -13.31
C ILE A 295 -0.92 -2.72 -13.36
N LYS A 296 -0.62 -1.44 -13.61
CA LYS A 296 -1.64 -0.38 -13.70
C LYS A 296 -2.73 -0.74 -14.71
N VAL A 297 -2.33 -1.14 -15.92
CA VAL A 297 -3.26 -1.52 -17.00
C VAL A 297 -4.03 -2.80 -16.68
N THR A 298 -3.37 -3.79 -16.06
CA THR A 298 -4.00 -5.09 -15.70
C THR A 298 -5.21 -4.90 -14.78
N PHE A 299 -5.11 -3.96 -13.83
CA PHE A 299 -6.18 -3.66 -12.89
C PHE A 299 -7.21 -2.65 -13.42
N ALA A 300 -6.98 -2.05 -14.59
CA ALA A 300 -7.95 -1.25 -15.32
C ALA A 300 -8.98 -2.13 -16.06
N ASN A 301 -9.48 -3.17 -15.40
CA ASN A 301 -10.38 -4.16 -15.99
C ASN A 301 -11.77 -4.10 -15.31
N PRO A 302 -12.83 -3.66 -16.03
CA PRO A 302 -14.18 -3.58 -15.47
C PRO A 302 -14.80 -4.95 -15.16
N GLY A 303 -14.20 -6.05 -15.63
CA GLY A 303 -14.63 -7.42 -15.33
C GLY A 303 -14.13 -7.94 -13.96
N MET A 304 -13.37 -7.16 -13.19
CA MET A 304 -12.96 -7.56 -11.85
C MET A 304 -14.14 -7.52 -10.87
N VAL A 305 -14.17 -8.47 -9.94
CA VAL A 305 -15.23 -8.57 -8.92
C VAL A 305 -15.15 -7.41 -7.91
N PHE A 306 -13.94 -6.96 -7.61
CA PHE A 306 -13.67 -5.82 -6.74
C PHE A 306 -13.41 -4.58 -7.59
N ASP A 307 -14.07 -3.47 -7.28
CA ASP A 307 -13.83 -2.20 -7.97
C ASP A 307 -12.64 -1.47 -7.34
N TRP A 308 -11.53 -1.48 -8.07
CA TRP A 308 -10.28 -0.83 -7.66
C TRP A 308 -10.30 0.69 -7.83
N ALA A 309 -11.31 1.27 -8.48
CA ALA A 309 -11.42 2.72 -8.66
C ALA A 309 -11.89 3.43 -7.37
N ASP A 310 -12.67 2.74 -6.55
CA ASP A 310 -13.18 3.21 -5.26
C ASP A 310 -13.12 2.08 -4.21
N VAL A 311 -11.94 1.94 -3.61
CA VAL A 311 -11.61 0.87 -2.67
C VAL A 311 -12.46 0.99 -1.41
N ARG A 312 -12.60 2.21 -0.88
CA ARG A 312 -13.36 2.47 0.35
C ARG A 312 -14.85 2.21 0.17
N ALA A 313 -15.43 2.53 -0.98
CA ALA A 313 -16.82 2.17 -1.28
C ALA A 313 -17.03 0.65 -1.31
N CYS A 314 -16.07 -0.12 -1.84
CA CYS A 314 -16.14 -1.58 -1.80
C CYS A 314 -16.09 -2.12 -0.38
N PHE A 315 -15.26 -1.54 0.50
CA PHE A 315 -15.24 -1.90 1.92
C PHE A 315 -16.56 -1.57 2.61
N GLY A 316 -17.15 -0.40 2.32
CA GLY A 316 -18.48 -0.02 2.81
C GLY A 316 -19.55 -1.05 2.42
N LYS A 317 -19.60 -1.43 1.13
CA LYS A 317 -20.50 -2.51 0.65
C LYS A 317 -20.23 -3.84 1.35
N GLY A 318 -18.96 -4.17 1.58
CA GLY A 318 -18.56 -5.37 2.33
C GLY A 318 -19.08 -5.35 3.78
N GLY A 319 -18.89 -4.23 4.48
CA GLY A 319 -19.38 -4.01 5.84
C GLY A 319 -20.90 -4.08 5.95
N ALA A 320 -21.62 -3.56 4.94
CA ALA A 320 -23.07 -3.66 4.82
C ALA A 320 -23.57 -5.05 4.34
N ARG A 321 -22.67 -5.98 4.00
CA ARG A 321 -22.98 -7.31 3.44
C ARG A 321 -23.68 -7.27 2.07
N GLU A 322 -23.40 -6.23 1.29
CA GLU A 322 -23.93 -6.02 -0.06
C GLU A 322 -22.95 -6.44 -1.16
N PHE A 323 -21.69 -6.71 -0.80
CA PHE A 323 -20.67 -7.17 -1.74
C PHE A 323 -20.87 -8.65 -2.11
N ARG A 324 -20.87 -8.96 -3.41
CA ARG A 324 -20.96 -10.34 -3.92
C ARG A 324 -19.59 -10.87 -4.30
N ALA A 325 -19.03 -11.75 -3.46
CA ALA A 325 -17.76 -12.40 -3.74
C ALA A 325 -17.88 -13.54 -4.76
N ALA A 326 -16.81 -13.81 -5.50
CA ALA A 326 -16.68 -15.00 -6.34
C ALA A 326 -16.13 -16.20 -5.55
N GLY A 327 -16.33 -17.40 -6.07
CA GLY A 327 -15.76 -18.63 -5.53
C GLY A 327 -16.60 -19.32 -4.44
N GLU A 328 -17.85 -18.89 -4.25
CA GLU A 328 -18.83 -19.61 -3.44
C GLU A 328 -19.15 -20.98 -4.02
N ARG A 329 -19.56 -21.91 -3.14
CA ARG A 329 -19.83 -23.32 -3.50
C ARG A 329 -21.30 -23.69 -3.51
N SER A 330 -22.20 -22.72 -3.35
CA SER A 330 -23.65 -22.95 -3.24
C SER A 330 -24.22 -23.76 -4.41
N LEU A 331 -23.65 -23.64 -5.62
CA LEU A 331 -24.08 -24.42 -6.79
C LEU A 331 -23.90 -25.94 -6.64
N VAL A 332 -22.91 -26.38 -5.84
CA VAL A 332 -22.56 -27.79 -5.64
C VAL A 332 -22.84 -28.29 -4.23
N MET A 333 -23.52 -27.48 -3.41
CA MET A 333 -23.96 -27.85 -2.07
C MET A 333 -25.48 -28.04 -2.06
N PRO A 334 -26.00 -28.92 -1.20
CA PRO A 334 -27.44 -28.97 -0.94
C PRO A 334 -27.97 -27.59 -0.52
N ALA A 335 -29.24 -27.31 -0.81
CA ALA A 335 -29.91 -26.17 -0.22
C ALA A 335 -29.92 -26.35 1.32
N VAL A 336 -29.31 -25.41 2.03
CA VAL A 336 -29.31 -25.32 3.50
C VAL A 336 -30.10 -24.09 3.91
#